data_AF-A0A3C0AM64-F1
#
_entry.id   AF-A0A3C0AM64-F1
#
_cell.length_a   1.000
_cell.length_b   1.000
_cell.length_c   1.000
_cell.angle_alpha   90.00
_cell.angle_beta   90.00
_cell.angle_gamma   90.00
#
_symmetry.space_group_name_H-M   'P 1'
#
loop_
_entity.id
_entity.type
_entity.pdbx_description
1 polymer ?
#
loop_
_entity_poly.entity_id
_entity_poly.type
_entity_poly.pdbx_seq_one_letter_code
_entity_poly.pdbx_strand_id
1 'polypeptide(L)' 'GMGPAHAVTALLKAEKLSMAEIGLLEVNEAFAAQTLAVGKSLSWEEERVNVNGGAIALGHP' A
#
# COMPACT_ATOMS: atom_id res chain seq x y z
N GLY A 1 -0.64 -0.31 11.89
CA GLY A 1 0.47 -1.26 12.07
C GLY A 1 1.18 -1.51 10.74
N MET A 2 2.32 -2.21 10.76
CA MET A 2 3.17 -2.44 9.57
C MET A 2 2.86 -3.73 8.80
N GLY A 3 1.78 -4.44 9.15
CA GLY A 3 1.35 -5.68 8.50
C GLY A 3 1.33 -5.62 6.96
N PRO A 4 0.74 -4.58 6.34
CA PRO A 4 0.73 -4.44 4.88
C PRO A 4 2.13 -4.43 4.24
N ALA A 5 3.11 -3.76 4.86
CA ALA A 5 4.47 -3.71 4.31
C ALA A 5 5.12 -5.10 4.25
N HIS A 6 4.98 -5.89 5.32
CA HIS A 6 5.50 -7.26 5.36
C HIS A 6 4.77 -8.18 4.39
N ALA A 7 3.44 -8.08 4.31
CA ALA A 7 2.62 -8.91 3.42
C ALA A 7 2.94 -8.63 1.94
N VAL A 8 3.01 -7.36 1.54
CA VAL A 8 3.35 -6.96 0.16
C VAL A 8 4.77 -7.40 -0.20
N THR A 9 5.73 -7.22 0.71
CA THR A 9 7.11 -7.67 0.48
C THR A 9 7.20 -9.19 0.27
N ALA A 10 6.45 -9.95 1.08
CA ALA A 10 6.39 -11.41 0.95
C ALA A 10 5.75 -11.84 -0.37
N LEU A 11 4.66 -11.18 -0.78
CA LEU A 11 3.97 -11.44 -2.05
C LEU A 11 4.88 -11.16 -3.26
N LEU A 12 5.50 -9.99 -3.32
CA LEU A 12 6.43 -9.62 -4.40
C LEU A 12 7.56 -10.63 -4.54
N LYS A 13 8.13 -11.07 -3.41
CA LYS A 13 9.18 -12.11 -3.41
C LYS A 13 8.68 -13.45 -3.94
N ALA A 14 7.47 -13.88 -3.56
CA ALA A 14 6.89 -15.14 -4.00
C ALA A 14 6.62 -15.14 -5.51
N GLU A 15 6.09 -14.03 -6.03
CA GLU A 15 5.76 -13.84 -7.44
C GLU A 15 6.95 -13.40 -8.29
N LYS A 16 8.12 -13.16 -7.68
CA LYS A 16 9.34 -12.64 -8.33
C LYS A 16 9.09 -11.31 -9.07
N LEU A 17 8.19 -10.49 -8.51
CA LEU A 17 7.87 -9.16 -9.00
C LEU A 17 8.59 -8.11 -8.16
N SER A 18 8.79 -6.94 -8.75
CA SER A 18 9.24 -5.72 -8.10
C SER A 18 8.07 -4.77 -7.86
N MET A 19 8.23 -3.83 -6.93
CA MET A 19 7.22 -2.80 -6.68
C MET A 19 6.93 -1.96 -7.94
N ALA A 20 7.94 -1.73 -8.77
CA ALA A 20 7.81 -0.92 -9.99
C ALA A 20 6.88 -1.53 -11.04
N GLU A 21 6.70 -2.86 -11.01
CA GLU A 21 5.80 -3.60 -11.90
C GLU A 21 4.33 -3.50 -11.46
N ILE A 22 4.07 -2.96 -10.26
CA ILE A 22 2.71 -2.77 -9.76
C ILE A 22 2.17 -1.43 -10.28
N GLY A 23 1.18 -1.52 -11.16
CA GLY A 23 0.55 -0.35 -11.78
C GLY A 23 -0.46 0.39 -10.89
N LEU A 24 -1.07 -0.31 -9.92
CA LEU A 24 -2.03 0.25 -8.99
C LEU A 24 -1.95 -0.48 -7.65
N LEU A 25 -1.96 0.27 -6.56
CA LEU A 25 -1.99 -0.23 -5.19
C LEU A 25 -3.26 0.25 -4.49
N GLU A 26 -4.08 -0.70 -4.05
CA GLU A 26 -5.20 -0.42 -3.15
C GLU A 26 -4.83 -0.94 -1.76
N VAL A 27 -4.66 -0.01 -0.82
CA VAL A 27 -4.23 -0.31 0.55
C VAL A 27 -5.15 0.41 1.51
N ASN A 28 -5.77 -0.37 2.41
CA ASN A 28 -6.68 0.18 3.41
C ASN A 28 -6.02 1.29 4.23
N GLU A 29 -6.68 2.44 4.29
CA GLU A 29 -6.21 3.63 5.01
C GLU A 29 -6.83 3.68 6.40
N ALA A 30 -6.56 2.69 7.25
CA ALA A 30 -7.12 2.67 8.59
C ALA A 30 -6.68 3.91 9.41
N PHE A 31 -5.43 4.38 9.21
CA PHE A 31 -4.89 5.59 9.80
C PHE A 31 -3.84 6.22 8.88
N ALA A 32 -3.88 7.54 8.69
CA ALA A 32 -2.94 8.26 7.81
C ALA A 32 -1.47 8.00 8.15
N ALA A 33 -1.11 8.03 9.44
CA ALA A 33 0.26 7.77 9.90
C ALA A 33 0.74 6.36 9.52
N GLN A 34 -0.16 5.37 9.54
CA GLN A 34 0.18 4.01 9.11
C GLN A 34 0.33 3.93 7.59
N THR A 35 -0.55 4.55 6.81
CA THR A 35 -0.47 4.55 5.35
C THR A 35 0.86 5.14 4.89
N LEU A 36 1.27 6.28 5.45
CA LEU A 36 2.55 6.93 5.16
C LEU A 36 3.75 6.04 5.56
N ALA A 37 3.70 5.40 6.73
CA ALA A 37 4.77 4.52 7.18
C ALA A 37 4.94 3.28 6.29
N VAL A 38 3.83 2.66 5.88
CA VAL A 38 3.83 1.53 4.94
C VAL A 38 4.37 1.97 3.58
N GLY A 39 3.93 3.12 3.08
CA GLY A 39 4.38 3.65 1.80
C GLY A 39 5.87 3.90 1.74
N LYS A 40 6.40 4.54 2.77
CA LYS A 40 7.85 4.75 2.91
C LYS A 40 8.62 3.44 2.99
N SER A 41 8.09 2.42 3.65
CA SER A 41 8.74 1.10 3.76
C SER A 41 8.77 0.34 2.44
N LEU A 42 7.78 0.56 1.59
CA LEU A 42 7.61 -0.13 0.31
C LEU A 42 8.21 0.66 -0.86
N SER A 43 8.63 1.91 -0.62
CA SER A 43 9.07 2.85 -1.66
C SER A 43 8.08 2.91 -2.82
N TRP A 44 6.78 2.95 -2.52
CA TRP A 44 5.74 3.01 -3.55
C TRP A 44 5.69 4.38 -4.23
N GLU A 45 5.02 4.45 -5.37
CA GLU A 45 4.73 5.70 -6.06
C GLU A 45 3.35 6.21 -5.62
N GLU A 46 3.28 7.39 -5.00
CA GLU A 46 2.03 7.92 -4.42
C GLU A 46 0.90 8.06 -5.46
N GLU A 47 1.24 8.39 -6.70
CA GLU A 47 0.31 8.52 -7.82
C GLU A 47 -0.38 7.20 -8.22
N ARG A 48 0.10 6.06 -7.72
CA ARG A 48 -0.47 4.73 -7.97
C ARG A 48 -1.23 4.18 -6.77
N VAL A 49 -1.32 4.90 -5.66
CA VAL A 49 -1.90 4.39 -4.42
C VAL A 49 -3.27 5.01 -4.19
N ASN A 50 -4.30 4.18 -4.02
CA ASN A 50 -5.66 4.59 -3.69
C ASN A 50 -6.15 5.73 -4.59
N VAL A 51 -5.95 5.62 -5.90
CA VAL A 51 -6.19 6.70 -6.88
C VAL A 51 -7.66 7.16 -6.92
N ASN A 52 -8.57 6.35 -6.39
CA ASN A 52 -10.00 6.65 -6.26
C ASN A 52 -10.42 7.05 -4.83
N GLY A 53 -9.45 7.31 -3.95
CA GLY A 53 -9.66 7.54 -2.52
C GLY A 53 -9.69 6.26 -1.70
N GLY A 54 -9.38 6.37 -0.41
CA GLY A 54 -9.36 5.24 0.52
C GLY A 54 -10.28 5.42 1.73
N ALA A 55 -10.09 4.54 2.72
CA ALA A 55 -10.95 4.44 3.90
C ALA A 55 -11.05 5.72 4.75
N ILE A 56 -10.05 6.61 4.70
CA ILE A 56 -10.12 7.90 5.41
C ILE A 56 -11.26 8.76 4.84
N ALA A 57 -11.43 8.76 3.52
CA ALA A 57 -12.46 9.53 2.83
C ALA A 57 -13.77 8.76 2.68
N LEU A 58 -13.69 7.47 2.33
CA LEU A 58 -14.84 6.65 1.95
C LEU A 58 -15.43 5.86 3.12
N GLY A 59 -14.72 5.77 4.25
CA GLY A 59 -15.09 4.93 5.39
C GLY A 59 -14.65 3.47 5.23
N HIS A 60 -14.71 2.73 6.35
CA HIS A 60 -14.38 1.30 6.41
C HIS A 60 -15.37 0.61 7.37
N PRO A 61 -16.24 -0.30 6.87
CA PRO A 61 -17.16 -1.07 7.71
C PRO A 61 -16.47 -2.22 8.46
#